data_AF-A0A2P4PZL6-F1
#
_entry.id   AF-A0A2P4PZL6-F1
#
_cell.length_a   1.000
_cell.length_b   1.000
_cell.length_c   1.000
_cell.angle_alpha   90.00
_cell.angle_beta   90.00
_cell.angle_gamma   90.00
#
_symmetry.space_group_name_H-M   'P 1'
#
loop_
_entity.id
_entity.type
_entity.pdbx_description
1 polymer ?
#
loop_
_entity_poly.entity_id
_entity_poly.type
_entity_poly.pdbx_seq_one_letter_code
_entity_poly.pdbx_strand_id
1 'polypeptide(L)'
;MQLTQALQIKEDRINKLEQRLINLDQERINKLQDKRKELGEINKELLNELTGGKNTKEIHKEKEAKQIEMNELQQELLRTSTSYNVNRKTQVFKQVNNFLKVKGEFLTLREEAIKKLHSVCNHLVSSINKERITIGSITDMKISKLTDKYTKEFQSILVKYNDGLLELNKNYYSLKNVIQENKELEVSLMIENILKLNSFNLDKYKIFKLATNSQEGTRIQLNSNMMEEDINSLRNNLNELKLELNQEKKELKNLATV
;
A
#
# COMPACT_ATOMS: atom_id res chain seq x y z
N MET A 1 -11.19 -0.44 -22.41
CA MET A 1 -11.47 -1.44 -21.35
C MET A 1 -10.58 -2.67 -21.45
N GLN A 2 -10.42 -3.30 -22.63
CA GLN A 2 -9.58 -4.50 -22.81
C GLN A 2 -8.08 -4.29 -22.48
N LEU A 3 -7.48 -3.14 -22.82
CA LEU A 3 -6.06 -2.87 -22.57
C LEU A 3 -5.72 -2.80 -21.07
N THR A 4 -6.52 -2.09 -20.28
CA THR A 4 -6.33 -1.97 -18.82
C THR A 4 -6.43 -3.33 -18.13
N GLN A 5 -7.42 -4.15 -18.52
CA GLN A 5 -7.56 -5.52 -18.00
C GLN A 5 -6.38 -6.41 -18.40
N ALA A 6 -5.91 -6.32 -19.64
CA ALA A 6 -4.74 -7.07 -20.10
C ALA A 6 -3.46 -6.67 -19.37
N LEU A 7 -3.27 -5.38 -19.07
CA LEU A 7 -2.15 -4.89 -18.28
C LEU A 7 -2.21 -5.42 -16.84
N GLN A 8 -3.38 -5.37 -16.20
CA GLN A 8 -3.57 -5.91 -14.85
C GLN A 8 -3.23 -7.40 -14.78
N ILE A 9 -3.74 -8.21 -15.72
CA ILE A 9 -3.46 -9.65 -15.77
C ILE A 9 -1.95 -9.92 -15.90
N LYS A 10 -1.25 -9.11 -16.70
CA LYS A 10 0.21 -9.23 -16.86
C LYS A 10 0.94 -8.86 -15.56
N GLU A 11 0.54 -7.77 -14.91
CA GLU A 11 1.13 -7.34 -13.65
C GLU A 11 0.93 -8.39 -12.55
N ASP A 12 -0.28 -8.94 -12.42
CA ASP A 12 -0.59 -10.01 -11.47
C ASP A 12 0.26 -11.27 -11.73
N ARG A 13 0.47 -11.62 -13.01
CA ARG A 13 1.30 -12.77 -13.39
C ARG A 13 2.78 -12.52 -13.07
N ILE A 14 3.27 -11.31 -13.29
CA ILE A 14 4.64 -10.92 -12.92
C ILE A 14 4.80 -11.03 -11.39
N ASN A 15 3.86 -10.48 -10.60
CA ASN A 15 3.89 -10.55 -9.14
C ASN A 15 3.96 -12.01 -8.64
N LYS A 16 3.17 -12.91 -9.24
CA LYS A 16 3.21 -14.35 -8.91
C LYS A 16 4.55 -15.00 -9.22
N LEU A 17 5.19 -14.63 -10.33
CA LEU A 17 6.50 -15.17 -10.71
C LEU A 17 7.62 -14.63 -9.81
N GLU A 18 7.59 -13.34 -9.47
CA GLU A 18 8.51 -12.72 -8.52
C GLU A 18 8.42 -13.41 -7.14
N GLN A 19 7.21 -13.65 -6.63
CA GLN A 19 7.03 -14.37 -5.37
C GLN A 19 7.55 -15.81 -5.45
N ARG A 20 7.31 -16.50 -6.58
CA ARG A 20 7.81 -17.86 -6.78
C ARG A 20 9.34 -17.90 -6.77
N LEU A 21 10.00 -16.91 -7.36
CA LEU A 21 11.45 -16.80 -7.35
C LEU A 21 11.99 -16.63 -5.92
N ILE A 22 11.39 -15.74 -5.13
CA ILE A 22 11.74 -15.53 -3.71
C ILE A 22 11.62 -16.85 -2.92
N ASN A 23 10.52 -17.59 -3.12
CA ASN A 23 10.30 -18.86 -2.43
C ASN A 23 11.34 -19.92 -2.83
N LEU A 24 11.71 -20.00 -4.12
CA LEU A 24 12.74 -20.93 -4.60
C LEU A 24 14.13 -20.59 -4.02
N ASP A 25 14.48 -19.31 -3.96
CA ASP A 25 15.73 -18.86 -3.34
C ASP A 25 15.75 -19.24 -1.84
N GLN A 26 14.65 -19.04 -1.11
CA GLN A 26 14.55 -19.45 0.29
C GLN A 26 14.70 -20.97 0.48
N GLU A 27 14.03 -21.78 -0.36
CA GLU A 27 14.18 -23.24 -0.33
C GLU A 27 15.62 -23.67 -0.61
N ARG A 28 16.29 -23.02 -1.56
CA ARG A 28 17.70 -23.30 -1.88
C ARG A 28 18.61 -22.93 -0.72
N ILE A 29 18.40 -21.78 -0.09
CA ILE A 29 19.15 -21.33 1.09
C ILE A 29 19.03 -22.37 2.22
N ASN A 30 17.82 -22.83 2.52
CA ASN A 30 17.60 -23.84 3.56
C ASN A 30 18.38 -25.13 3.26
N LYS A 31 18.28 -25.65 2.04
CA LYS A 31 19.02 -26.85 1.60
C LYS A 31 20.53 -26.67 1.69
N LEU A 32 21.06 -25.50 1.32
CA LEU A 32 22.49 -25.20 1.40
C LEU A 32 22.96 -25.10 2.86
N GLN A 33 22.13 -24.55 3.75
CA GLN A 33 22.43 -24.48 5.19
C GLN A 33 22.49 -25.87 5.83
N ASP A 34 21.58 -26.77 5.48
CA ASP A 34 21.57 -28.13 6.02
C ASP A 34 22.79 -28.91 5.55
N LYS A 35 23.12 -28.86 4.25
CA LYS A 35 24.37 -29.44 3.72
C LYS A 35 25.62 -28.88 4.39
N ARG A 36 25.66 -27.58 4.67
CA ARG A 36 26.77 -26.94 5.37
C ARG A 36 26.94 -27.50 6.79
N LYS A 37 25.84 -27.81 7.49
CA LYS A 37 25.90 -28.42 8.83
C LYS A 37 26.45 -29.85 8.76
N GLU A 38 25.90 -30.68 7.86
CA GLU A 38 26.36 -32.05 7.64
C GLU A 38 27.86 -32.09 7.32
N LEU A 39 28.34 -31.22 6.42
CA LEU A 39 29.76 -31.16 6.07
C LEU A 39 30.63 -30.68 7.24
N GLY A 40 30.08 -29.82 8.10
CA GLY A 40 30.74 -29.36 9.33
C GLY A 40 30.93 -30.49 10.34
N GLU A 41 29.95 -31.39 10.45
CA GLU A 41 30.03 -32.59 11.29
C GLU A 41 31.11 -33.55 10.78
N ILE A 42 31.12 -33.83 9.47
CA ILE A 42 32.15 -34.67 8.83
C ILE A 42 33.55 -34.08 9.07
N ASN A 43 33.74 -32.78 8.85
CA ASN A 43 35.03 -32.13 9.09
C ASN A 43 35.48 -32.22 10.55
N LYS A 44 34.54 -32.18 11.50
CA LYS A 44 34.82 -32.33 12.93
C LYS A 44 35.24 -33.77 13.26
N GLU A 45 34.59 -34.77 12.67
CA GLU A 45 34.97 -36.18 12.80
C GLU A 45 36.39 -36.44 12.26
N LEU A 46 36.69 -35.99 11.04
CA LEU A 46 38.03 -36.11 10.44
C LEU A 46 39.10 -35.42 11.30
N LEU A 47 38.78 -34.26 11.89
CA LEU A 47 39.70 -33.57 12.81
C LEU A 47 39.96 -34.40 14.07
N ASN A 48 38.93 -35.02 14.64
CA ASN A 48 39.06 -35.88 15.83
C ASN A 48 39.89 -37.14 15.54
N GLU A 49 39.78 -37.73 14.34
CA GLU A 49 40.61 -38.88 13.96
C GLU A 49 42.09 -38.50 13.86
N LEU A 50 42.40 -37.34 13.26
CA LEU A 50 43.75 -36.81 13.16
C LEU A 50 44.36 -36.53 14.54
N THR A 51 43.61 -35.92 15.45
CA THR A 51 44.08 -35.63 16.81
C THR A 51 44.21 -36.88 17.67
N GLY A 52 43.41 -37.92 17.39
CA GLY A 52 43.49 -39.24 18.01
C GLY A 52 44.66 -40.12 17.51
N GLY A 53 45.51 -39.61 16.63
CA GLY A 53 46.73 -40.28 16.17
C GLY A 53 46.58 -41.12 14.89
N LYS A 54 45.38 -41.20 14.30
CA LYS A 54 45.17 -41.80 12.96
C LYS A 54 45.56 -40.77 11.88
N ASN A 55 46.86 -40.56 11.73
CA ASN A 55 47.40 -39.50 10.87
C ASN A 55 47.80 -40.02 9.48
N THR A 56 46.83 -40.52 8.70
CA THR A 56 47.09 -41.08 7.36
C THR A 56 47.05 -40.01 6.27
N LYS A 57 47.77 -40.23 5.16
CA LYS A 57 47.70 -39.35 3.98
C LYS A 57 46.29 -39.25 3.38
N GLU A 58 45.46 -40.28 3.57
CA GLU A 58 44.09 -40.33 3.06
C GLU A 58 43.17 -39.39 3.83
N ILE A 59 43.24 -39.39 5.18
CA ILE A 59 42.43 -38.50 6.02
C ILE A 59 42.76 -37.03 5.75
N HIS A 60 44.04 -36.70 5.50
CA HIS A 60 44.42 -35.34 5.08
C HIS A 60 43.80 -34.94 3.75
N LYS A 61 43.88 -35.81 2.74
CA LYS A 61 43.28 -35.53 1.42
C LYS A 61 41.77 -35.37 1.49
N GLU A 62 41.09 -36.21 2.28
CA GLU A 62 39.65 -36.12 2.47
C GLU A 62 39.25 -34.82 3.17
N LYS A 63 39.96 -34.44 4.23
CA LYS A 63 39.75 -33.17 4.93
C LYS A 63 39.98 -31.97 3.99
N GLU A 64 41.02 -31.99 3.17
CA GLU A 64 41.27 -30.95 2.16
C GLU A 64 40.12 -30.88 1.15
N ALA A 65 39.66 -32.02 0.63
CA ALA A 65 38.53 -32.07 -0.30
C ALA A 65 37.24 -31.52 0.33
N LYS A 66 36.94 -31.88 1.58
CA LYS A 66 35.77 -31.38 2.33
C LYS A 66 35.88 -29.90 2.65
N GLN A 67 37.09 -29.38 2.87
CA GLN A 67 37.30 -27.93 3.02
C GLN A 67 37.03 -27.16 1.72
N ILE A 68 37.41 -27.71 0.56
CA ILE A 68 37.09 -27.12 -0.75
C ILE A 68 35.57 -27.10 -0.95
N GLU A 69 34.89 -28.22 -0.73
CA GLU A 69 33.43 -28.35 -0.82
C GLU A 69 32.72 -27.35 0.13
N MET A 70 33.23 -27.16 1.35
CA MET A 70 32.72 -26.15 2.29
C MET A 70 32.81 -24.73 1.73
N ASN A 71 33.95 -24.40 1.11
CA ASN A 71 34.18 -23.06 0.55
C ASN A 71 33.24 -22.80 -0.64
N GLU A 72 33.04 -23.80 -1.52
CA GLU A 72 32.09 -23.72 -2.63
C GLU A 72 30.64 -23.53 -2.15
N LEU A 73 30.22 -24.30 -1.14
CA LEU A 73 28.90 -24.16 -0.53
C LEU A 73 28.69 -22.76 0.10
N GLN A 74 29.71 -22.21 0.76
CA GLN A 74 29.63 -20.86 1.32
C GLN A 74 29.48 -19.79 0.23
N GLN A 75 30.20 -19.92 -0.89
CA GLN A 75 30.05 -19.03 -2.04
C GLN A 75 28.65 -19.12 -2.66
N GLU A 76 28.12 -20.34 -2.82
CA GLU A 76 26.77 -20.52 -3.35
C GLU A 76 25.69 -19.96 -2.41
N LEU A 77 25.84 -20.17 -1.10
CA LEU A 77 24.96 -19.62 -0.08
C LEU A 77 24.97 -18.10 -0.10
N LEU A 78 26.15 -17.47 -0.21
CA LEU A 78 26.30 -16.02 -0.30
C LEU A 78 25.61 -15.46 -1.56
N ARG A 79 25.82 -16.09 -2.71
CA ARG A 79 25.20 -15.70 -3.98
C ARG A 79 23.68 -15.81 -3.91
N THR A 80 23.16 -16.92 -3.41
CA THR A 80 21.71 -17.16 -3.30
C THR A 80 21.07 -16.22 -2.28
N SER A 81 21.71 -15.99 -1.13
CA SER A 81 21.22 -15.05 -0.11
C SER A 81 21.19 -13.60 -0.62
N THR A 82 22.20 -13.21 -1.41
CA THR A 82 22.22 -11.90 -2.06
C THR A 82 21.06 -11.76 -3.05
N SER A 83 20.84 -12.76 -3.92
CA SER A 83 19.68 -12.80 -4.85
C SER A 83 18.36 -12.68 -4.10
N TYR A 84 18.17 -13.52 -3.07
CA TYR A 84 16.98 -13.53 -2.22
C TYR A 84 16.66 -12.15 -1.65
N ASN A 85 17.65 -11.51 -1.04
CA ASN A 85 17.50 -10.19 -0.43
C ASN A 85 17.21 -9.10 -1.49
N VAL A 86 17.89 -9.13 -2.63
CA VAL A 86 17.64 -8.17 -3.72
C VAL A 86 16.21 -8.31 -4.24
N ASN A 87 15.74 -9.53 -4.50
CA ASN A 87 14.39 -9.78 -5.01
C ASN A 87 13.31 -9.31 -4.03
N ARG A 88 13.48 -9.59 -2.73
CA ARG A 88 12.57 -9.08 -1.68
C ARG A 88 12.56 -7.55 -1.61
N LYS A 89 13.73 -6.91 -1.65
CA LYS A 89 13.83 -5.43 -1.68
C LYS A 89 13.08 -4.85 -2.89
N THR A 90 13.27 -5.42 -4.07
CA THR A 90 12.56 -5.01 -5.29
C THR A 90 11.05 -5.13 -5.14
N GLN A 91 10.57 -6.23 -4.58
CA GLN A 91 9.13 -6.44 -4.32
C GLN A 91 8.57 -5.38 -3.37
N VAL A 92 9.27 -5.10 -2.27
CA VAL A 92 8.89 -4.06 -1.29
C VAL A 92 8.77 -2.70 -1.98
N PHE A 93 9.78 -2.27 -2.73
CA PHE A 93 9.75 -0.97 -3.40
C PHE A 93 8.67 -0.86 -4.48
N LYS A 94 8.41 -1.95 -5.22
CA LYS A 94 7.30 -2.01 -6.18
C LYS A 94 5.96 -1.74 -5.51
N GLN A 95 5.71 -2.36 -4.35
CA GLN A 95 4.46 -2.16 -3.60
C GLN A 95 4.35 -0.75 -3.01
N VAL A 96 5.46 -0.20 -2.53
CA VAL A 96 5.51 1.22 -2.09
C VAL A 96 5.14 2.15 -3.24
N ASN A 97 5.74 1.95 -4.42
CA ASN A 97 5.46 2.78 -5.60
C ASN A 97 3.99 2.69 -6.02
N ASN A 98 3.41 1.48 -6.00
CA ASN A 98 1.99 1.28 -6.30
C ASN A 98 1.09 2.00 -5.28
N PHE A 99 1.39 1.89 -3.98
CA PHE A 99 0.66 2.60 -2.94
C PHE A 99 0.73 4.12 -3.10
N LEU A 100 1.92 4.70 -3.33
CA LEU A 100 2.10 6.13 -3.54
C LEU A 100 1.35 6.64 -4.79
N LYS A 101 1.30 5.82 -5.85
CA LYS A 101 0.54 6.13 -7.07
C LYS A 101 -0.95 6.19 -6.77
N VAL A 102 -1.51 5.15 -6.14
CA VAL A 102 -2.94 5.10 -5.78
C VAL A 102 -3.32 6.23 -4.80
N LYS A 103 -2.44 6.55 -3.84
CA LYS A 103 -2.61 7.69 -2.92
C LYS A 103 -2.64 9.03 -3.67
N GLY A 104 -1.81 9.18 -4.70
CA GLY A 104 -1.83 10.33 -5.60
C GLY A 104 -3.10 10.42 -6.46
N GLU A 105 -3.56 9.31 -7.02
CA GLU A 105 -4.82 9.25 -7.80
C GLU A 105 -6.03 9.59 -6.92
N PHE A 106 -6.06 9.09 -5.69
CA PHE A 106 -7.08 9.42 -4.70
C PHE A 106 -7.11 10.92 -4.34
N LEU A 107 -5.94 11.58 -4.24
CA LEU A 107 -5.85 13.03 -4.08
C LEU A 107 -6.49 13.77 -5.25
N THR A 108 -6.17 13.40 -6.49
CA THR A 108 -6.75 14.02 -7.69
C THR A 108 -8.26 13.83 -7.75
N LEU A 109 -8.75 12.63 -7.43
CA LEU A 109 -10.18 12.35 -7.33
C LEU A 109 -10.86 13.24 -6.28
N ARG A 110 -10.18 13.52 -5.17
CA ARG A 110 -10.72 14.38 -4.09
C ARG A 110 -10.83 15.83 -4.51
N GLU A 111 -9.82 16.33 -5.21
CA GLU A 111 -9.84 17.69 -5.77
C GLU A 111 -11.00 17.88 -6.74
N GLU A 112 -11.22 16.90 -7.63
CA GLU A 112 -12.34 16.92 -8.55
C GLU A 112 -13.69 16.88 -7.82
N ALA A 113 -13.82 16.00 -6.82
CA ALA A 113 -15.02 15.91 -6.00
C ALA A 113 -15.33 17.23 -5.29
N ILE A 114 -14.35 17.85 -4.64
CA ILE A 114 -14.51 19.14 -3.95
C ILE A 114 -15.00 20.23 -4.92
N LYS A 115 -14.43 20.30 -6.13
CA LYS A 115 -14.87 21.27 -7.15
C LYS A 115 -16.35 21.05 -7.54
N LYS A 116 -16.74 19.80 -7.75
CA LYS A 116 -18.13 19.43 -8.10
C LYS A 116 -19.11 19.72 -6.96
N LEU A 117 -18.78 19.34 -5.73
CA LEU A 117 -19.59 19.60 -4.54
C LEU A 117 -19.80 21.11 -4.34
N HIS A 118 -18.75 21.91 -4.52
CA HIS A 118 -18.84 23.36 -4.42
C HIS A 118 -19.74 23.96 -5.51
N SER A 119 -19.69 23.43 -6.73
CA SER A 119 -20.60 23.83 -7.80
C SER A 119 -22.06 23.54 -7.42
N VAL A 120 -22.34 22.35 -6.88
CA VAL A 120 -23.68 21.95 -6.40
C VAL A 120 -24.18 22.90 -5.32
N CYS A 121 -23.36 23.21 -4.31
CA CYS A 121 -23.72 24.15 -3.25
C CYS A 121 -24.03 25.55 -3.81
N ASN A 122 -23.19 26.07 -4.70
CA ASN A 122 -23.41 27.37 -5.35
C ASN A 122 -24.72 27.39 -6.17
N HIS A 123 -25.02 26.31 -6.89
CA HIS A 123 -26.26 26.21 -7.65
C HIS A 123 -27.50 26.14 -6.75
N LEU A 124 -27.43 25.43 -5.62
CA LEU A 124 -28.49 25.41 -4.61
C LEU A 124 -28.76 26.82 -4.09
N VAL A 125 -27.73 27.52 -3.62
CA VAL A 125 -27.84 28.89 -3.08
C VAL A 125 -28.42 29.85 -4.13
N SER A 126 -27.90 29.81 -5.35
CA SER A 126 -28.41 30.66 -6.45
C SER A 126 -29.87 30.34 -6.79
N SER A 127 -30.26 29.07 -6.82
CA SER A 127 -31.63 28.65 -7.13
C SER A 127 -32.61 29.09 -6.04
N ILE A 128 -32.24 28.92 -4.77
CA ILE A 128 -33.06 29.37 -3.63
C ILE A 128 -33.21 30.89 -3.64
N ASN A 129 -32.14 31.64 -3.88
CA ASN A 129 -32.20 33.10 -3.93
C ASN A 129 -33.14 33.61 -5.02
N LYS A 130 -33.14 32.97 -6.20
CA LYS A 130 -34.08 33.29 -7.29
C LYS A 130 -35.53 33.01 -6.89
N GLU A 131 -35.79 31.87 -6.25
CA GLU A 131 -37.15 31.50 -5.86
C GLU A 131 -37.69 32.42 -4.74
N ARG A 132 -36.84 32.83 -3.78
CA ARG A 132 -37.21 33.77 -2.70
C ARG A 132 -37.64 35.15 -3.17
N ILE A 133 -37.17 35.59 -4.34
CA ILE A 133 -37.59 36.87 -4.95
C ILE A 133 -39.04 36.79 -5.44
N THR A 134 -39.59 35.59 -5.62
CA THR A 134 -40.96 35.36 -6.10
C THR A 134 -41.90 35.20 -4.89
N ILE A 135 -42.81 36.16 -4.67
CA ILE A 135 -43.69 36.21 -3.48
C ILE A 135 -44.91 35.27 -3.68
N GLY A 136 -45.10 34.27 -2.80
CA GLY A 136 -46.32 33.45 -2.74
C GLY A 136 -46.16 32.16 -1.91
N SER A 137 -47.28 31.53 -1.51
CA SER A 137 -47.30 30.28 -0.73
C SER A 137 -46.69 29.05 -1.46
N ILE A 138 -46.45 29.15 -2.76
CA ILE A 138 -45.82 28.12 -3.59
C ILE A 138 -44.28 28.09 -3.38
N THR A 139 -43.70 29.15 -2.83
CA THR A 139 -42.24 29.36 -2.70
C THR A 139 -41.58 28.32 -1.79
N ASP A 140 -42.16 28.00 -0.63
CA ASP A 140 -41.59 27.03 0.31
C ASP A 140 -41.57 25.60 -0.27
N MET A 141 -42.65 25.21 -0.97
CA MET A 141 -42.72 23.91 -1.63
C MET A 141 -41.66 23.78 -2.73
N LYS A 142 -41.39 24.85 -3.48
CA LYS A 142 -40.36 24.85 -4.52
C LYS A 142 -38.95 24.85 -3.95
N ILE A 143 -38.69 25.60 -2.88
CA ILE A 143 -37.40 25.58 -2.17
C ILE A 143 -37.11 24.16 -1.65
N SER A 144 -38.08 23.50 -1.02
CA SER A 144 -37.92 22.12 -0.56
C SER A 144 -37.56 21.16 -1.70
N LYS A 145 -38.26 21.25 -2.85
CA LYS A 145 -37.94 20.44 -4.04
C LYS A 145 -36.53 20.70 -4.58
N LEU A 146 -36.07 21.95 -4.57
CA LEU A 146 -34.71 22.32 -4.99
C LEU A 146 -33.68 21.72 -4.04
N THR A 147 -33.87 21.88 -2.73
CA THR A 147 -32.96 21.35 -1.72
C THR A 147 -32.88 19.82 -1.78
N ASP A 148 -33.99 19.12 -2.02
CA ASP A 148 -33.99 17.67 -2.25
C ASP A 148 -33.20 17.27 -3.50
N LYS A 149 -33.37 17.99 -4.60
CA LYS A 149 -32.64 17.74 -5.85
C LYS A 149 -31.14 17.84 -5.62
N TYR A 150 -30.68 18.97 -5.07
CA TYR A 150 -29.25 19.20 -4.86
C TYR A 150 -28.67 18.35 -3.74
N THR A 151 -29.45 17.97 -2.72
CA THR A 151 -29.04 16.96 -1.72
C THR A 151 -28.72 15.63 -2.38
N LYS A 152 -29.58 15.12 -3.28
CA LYS A 152 -29.34 13.86 -3.99
C LYS A 152 -28.10 13.95 -4.87
N GLU A 153 -27.91 15.07 -5.58
CA GLU A 153 -26.74 15.29 -6.41
C GLU A 153 -25.44 15.34 -5.58
N PHE A 154 -25.44 16.10 -4.48
CA PHE A 154 -24.32 16.16 -3.52
C PHE A 154 -23.95 14.77 -3.01
N GLN A 155 -24.92 14.01 -2.50
CA GLN A 155 -24.71 12.65 -2.00
C GLN A 155 -24.20 11.70 -3.09
N SER A 156 -24.68 11.82 -4.33
CA SER A 156 -24.21 10.98 -5.44
C SER A 156 -22.73 11.19 -5.76
N ILE A 157 -22.24 12.43 -5.65
CA ILE A 157 -20.82 12.76 -5.82
C ILE A 157 -19.98 12.13 -4.69
N LEU A 158 -20.49 12.18 -3.46
CA LEU A 158 -19.82 11.57 -2.31
C LEU A 158 -19.72 10.05 -2.42
N VAL A 159 -20.81 9.38 -2.84
CA VAL A 159 -20.81 7.92 -3.04
C VAL A 159 -19.75 7.51 -4.07
N LYS A 160 -19.64 8.22 -5.18
CA LYS A 160 -18.63 7.94 -6.21
C LYS A 160 -17.19 8.06 -5.67
N TYR A 161 -16.96 8.96 -4.71
CA TYR A 161 -15.65 9.14 -4.10
C TYR A 161 -15.28 8.02 -3.11
N ASN A 162 -16.27 7.34 -2.50
CA ASN A 162 -16.02 6.19 -1.62
C ASN A 162 -15.30 5.05 -2.34
N ASP A 163 -15.51 4.87 -3.64
CA ASP A 163 -14.82 3.86 -4.44
C ASP A 163 -13.30 4.09 -4.46
N GLY A 164 -12.87 5.35 -4.58
CA GLY A 164 -11.46 5.72 -4.52
C GLY A 164 -10.84 5.46 -3.15
N LEU A 165 -11.59 5.68 -2.06
CA LEU A 165 -11.15 5.37 -0.70
C LEU A 165 -10.99 3.86 -0.50
N LEU A 166 -11.92 3.07 -1.04
CA LEU A 166 -11.86 1.62 -0.97
C LEU A 166 -10.61 1.08 -1.68
N GLU A 167 -10.25 1.65 -2.83
CA GLU A 167 -9.06 1.27 -3.57
C GLU A 167 -7.76 1.63 -2.82
N LEU A 168 -7.70 2.82 -2.23
CA LEU A 168 -6.59 3.22 -1.35
C LEU A 168 -6.43 2.25 -0.17
N ASN A 169 -7.54 1.86 0.45
CA ASN A 169 -7.55 0.95 1.59
C ASN A 169 -7.02 -0.45 1.21
N LYS A 170 -7.44 -0.99 0.06
CA LYS A 170 -6.91 -2.28 -0.44
C LYS A 170 -5.40 -2.23 -0.66
N ASN A 171 -4.91 -1.17 -1.29
CA ASN A 171 -3.48 -1.00 -1.56
C ASN A 171 -2.67 -0.82 -0.27
N TYR A 172 -3.22 -0.12 0.72
CA TYR A 172 -2.61 0.00 2.04
C TYR A 172 -2.42 -1.38 2.71
N TYR A 173 -3.47 -2.22 2.76
CA TYR A 173 -3.36 -3.56 3.37
C TYR A 173 -2.43 -4.48 2.57
N SER A 174 -2.44 -4.39 1.25
CA SER A 174 -1.49 -5.10 0.38
C SER A 174 -0.05 -4.73 0.73
N LEU A 175 0.25 -3.43 0.83
CA LEU A 175 1.58 -2.95 1.22
C LEU A 175 1.96 -3.43 2.63
N LYS A 176 1.04 -3.30 3.61
CA LYS A 176 1.28 -3.73 4.99
C LYS A 176 1.67 -5.21 5.08
N ASN A 177 0.98 -6.07 4.34
CA ASN A 177 1.29 -7.50 4.30
C ASN A 177 2.70 -7.76 3.75
N VAL A 178 3.05 -7.11 2.63
CA VAL A 178 4.38 -7.26 2.01
C VAL A 178 5.48 -6.76 2.94
N ILE A 179 5.28 -5.64 3.64
CA ILE A 179 6.24 -5.15 4.63
C ILE A 179 6.39 -6.16 5.78
N GLN A 180 5.30 -6.75 6.25
CA GLN A 180 5.33 -7.72 7.34
C GLN A 180 6.04 -9.03 6.97
N GLU A 181 5.81 -9.54 5.76
CA GLU A 181 6.54 -10.69 5.20
C GLU A 181 8.04 -10.41 5.04
N ASN A 182 8.40 -9.13 4.92
CA ASN A 182 9.76 -8.67 4.72
C ASN A 182 10.35 -7.92 5.93
N LYS A 183 9.83 -8.15 7.14
CA LYS A 183 10.26 -7.47 8.39
C LYS A 183 11.73 -7.65 8.76
N GLU A 184 12.38 -8.67 8.22
CA GLU A 184 13.81 -8.95 8.43
C GLU A 184 14.70 -7.97 7.65
N LEU A 185 14.16 -7.33 6.60
CA LEU A 185 14.88 -6.31 5.86
C LEU A 185 14.79 -4.98 6.59
N GLU A 186 15.94 -4.37 6.84
CA GLU A 186 16.03 -3.03 7.42
C GLU A 186 15.21 -1.99 6.63
N VAL A 187 15.22 -2.09 5.29
CA VAL A 187 14.44 -1.20 4.42
C VAL A 187 12.94 -1.31 4.69
N SER A 188 12.41 -2.50 5.02
CA SER A 188 10.99 -2.67 5.33
C SER A 188 10.61 -1.95 6.61
N LEU A 189 11.46 -2.03 7.65
CA LEU A 189 11.25 -1.33 8.92
C LEU A 189 11.31 0.19 8.73
N MET A 190 12.23 0.68 7.90
CA MET A 190 12.30 2.11 7.56
C MET A 190 11.04 2.57 6.82
N ILE A 191 10.57 1.80 5.84
CA ILE A 191 9.34 2.09 5.09
C ILE A 191 8.11 2.08 6.01
N GLU A 192 8.01 1.10 6.91
CA GLU A 192 6.95 0.99 7.90
C GLU A 192 6.81 2.28 8.73
N ASN A 193 7.95 2.84 9.15
CA ASN A 193 8.03 4.07 9.91
C ASN A 193 7.70 5.31 9.07
N ILE A 194 8.27 5.44 7.86
CA ILE A 194 8.03 6.57 6.94
C ILE A 194 6.54 6.67 6.60
N LEU A 195 5.94 5.55 6.23
CA LEU A 195 4.52 5.47 5.84
C LEU A 195 3.57 5.31 7.03
N LYS A 196 4.11 5.28 8.25
CA LYS A 196 3.35 5.15 9.50
C LYS A 196 2.33 4.02 9.46
N LEU A 197 2.72 2.86 8.94
CA LEU A 197 1.77 1.79 8.62
C LEU A 197 1.03 1.26 9.86
N ASN A 198 1.57 1.40 11.07
CA ASN A 198 0.90 0.99 12.30
C ASN A 198 -0.11 1.99 12.86
N SER A 199 -0.02 3.26 12.47
CA SER A 199 -0.96 4.32 12.90
C SER A 199 -1.82 4.85 11.75
N PHE A 200 -1.74 4.24 10.57
CA PHE A 200 -2.60 4.57 9.45
C PHE A 200 -4.06 4.34 9.83
N ASN A 201 -4.82 5.44 9.82
CA ASN A 201 -6.23 5.43 10.14
C ASN A 201 -7.01 5.91 8.93
N LEU A 202 -7.68 4.98 8.23
CA LEU A 202 -8.54 5.32 7.10
C LEU A 202 -9.70 6.23 7.52
N ASP A 203 -10.18 6.13 8.76
CA ASP A 203 -11.26 6.96 9.29
C ASP A 203 -10.86 8.43 9.39
N LYS A 204 -9.55 8.73 9.47
CA LYS A 204 -9.04 10.10 9.34
C LYS A 204 -9.47 10.74 8.01
N TYR A 205 -9.65 9.93 6.97
CA TYR A 205 -10.08 10.37 5.64
C TYR A 205 -11.59 10.17 5.40
N LYS A 206 -12.33 9.52 6.32
CA LYS A 206 -13.79 9.31 6.24
C LYS A 206 -14.54 10.49 6.85
N ILE A 207 -14.97 11.42 6.00
CA ILE A 207 -15.72 12.63 6.39
C ILE A 207 -17.18 12.54 5.93
N PHE A 208 -17.83 11.39 6.12
CA PHE A 208 -19.20 11.20 5.60
C PHE A 208 -20.26 10.97 6.68
N LYS A 209 -19.92 11.24 7.95
CA LYS A 209 -20.85 11.07 9.07
C LYS A 209 -22.15 11.86 8.91
N LEU A 210 -22.15 12.96 8.14
CA LEU A 210 -23.33 13.81 7.96
C LEU A 210 -24.14 13.47 6.69
N ALA A 211 -23.48 13.18 5.55
CA ALA A 211 -24.17 13.07 4.26
C ALA A 211 -24.52 11.64 3.78
N THR A 212 -24.03 10.57 4.42
CA THR A 212 -24.27 9.17 3.96
C THR A 212 -25.35 8.39 4.70
N ASN A 213 -26.00 8.97 5.72
CA ASN A 213 -27.13 8.35 6.43
C ASN A 213 -28.41 8.20 5.55
N SER A 214 -28.31 8.33 4.23
CA SER A 214 -29.45 8.17 3.30
C SER A 214 -29.72 6.71 2.88
N GLN A 215 -28.89 5.74 3.33
CA GLN A 215 -29.19 4.32 3.10
C GLN A 215 -30.25 3.75 4.05
N GLU A 216 -30.57 4.44 5.16
CA GLU A 216 -31.51 3.96 6.18
C GLU A 216 -32.68 4.95 6.39
N GLY A 217 -33.63 4.93 5.45
CA GLY A 217 -35.01 5.38 5.64
C GLY A 217 -35.30 6.88 5.83
N THR A 218 -34.34 7.68 6.28
CA THR A 218 -34.54 9.11 6.60
C THR A 218 -33.51 9.95 5.84
N ARG A 219 -33.82 10.31 4.58
CA ARG A 219 -33.01 11.28 3.83
C ARG A 219 -33.02 12.61 4.58
N ILE A 220 -31.99 12.89 5.36
CA ILE A 220 -31.75 14.23 5.90
C ILE A 220 -31.50 15.12 4.69
N GLN A 221 -32.40 16.08 4.48
CA GLN A 221 -32.24 17.12 3.48
C GLN A 221 -31.06 18.01 3.90
N LEU A 222 -30.05 18.14 3.04
CA LEU A 222 -28.86 18.94 3.34
C LEU A 222 -29.14 20.39 2.95
N ASN A 223 -28.99 21.32 3.89
CA ASN A 223 -28.96 22.74 3.57
C ASN A 223 -27.55 23.17 3.12
N SER A 224 -27.43 24.38 2.59
CA SER A 224 -26.16 24.90 2.07
C SER A 224 -25.04 24.94 3.12
N ASN A 225 -25.37 25.26 4.37
CA ASN A 225 -24.39 25.36 5.46
C ASN A 225 -23.78 23.99 5.78
N MET A 226 -24.63 22.95 5.87
CA MET A 226 -24.18 21.57 6.06
C MET A 226 -23.29 21.10 4.91
N MET A 227 -23.67 21.41 3.66
CA MET A 227 -22.84 21.09 2.48
C MET A 227 -21.48 21.81 2.52
N GLU A 228 -21.45 23.06 2.95
CA GLU A 228 -20.23 23.86 3.06
C GLU A 228 -19.29 23.34 4.16
N GLU A 229 -19.84 22.95 5.32
CA GLU A 229 -19.08 22.29 6.40
C GLU A 229 -18.40 20.99 5.92
N ASP A 230 -19.15 20.15 5.18
CA ASP A 230 -18.61 18.93 4.58
C ASP A 230 -17.48 19.24 3.57
N ILE A 231 -17.69 20.23 2.70
CA ILE A 231 -16.67 20.67 1.71
C ILE A 231 -15.40 21.18 2.41
N ASN A 232 -15.55 21.99 3.47
CA ASN A 232 -14.42 22.55 4.21
C ASN A 232 -13.62 21.46 4.92
N SER A 233 -14.31 20.48 5.50
CA SER A 233 -13.68 19.31 6.09
C SER A 233 -12.89 18.50 5.05
N LEU A 234 -13.46 18.28 3.85
CA LEU A 234 -12.76 17.63 2.73
C LEU A 234 -11.52 18.42 2.28
N ARG A 235 -11.59 19.74 2.22
CA ARG A 235 -10.45 20.62 1.87
C ARG A 235 -9.32 20.54 2.88
N ASN A 236 -9.63 20.59 4.18
CA ASN A 236 -8.63 20.49 5.23
C ASN A 236 -7.89 19.16 5.15
N ASN A 237 -8.64 18.06 5.01
CA ASN A 237 -8.06 16.73 4.87
C ASN A 237 -7.25 16.56 3.58
N LEU A 238 -7.69 17.13 2.46
CA LEU A 238 -6.92 17.16 1.21
C LEU A 238 -5.55 17.81 1.42
N ASN A 239 -5.50 18.95 2.11
CA ASN A 239 -4.24 19.66 2.36
C ASN A 239 -3.29 18.85 3.23
N GLU A 240 -3.80 18.20 4.29
CA GLU A 240 -2.99 17.29 5.10
C GLU A 240 -2.44 16.12 4.28
N LEU A 241 -3.29 15.47 3.47
CA LEU A 241 -2.89 14.32 2.66
C LEU A 241 -1.86 14.70 1.59
N LYS A 242 -1.92 15.91 1.03
CA LYS A 242 -0.88 16.43 0.13
C LYS A 242 0.45 16.60 0.83
N LEU A 243 0.46 17.18 2.02
CA LEU A 243 1.68 17.35 2.81
C LEU A 243 2.29 15.99 3.18
N GLU A 244 1.44 15.07 3.62
CA GLU A 244 1.83 13.69 3.94
C GLU A 244 2.46 13.00 2.73
N LEU A 245 1.78 12.97 1.58
CA LEU A 245 2.29 12.33 0.37
C LEU A 245 3.62 12.95 -0.12
N ASN A 246 3.74 14.27 -0.03
CA ASN A 246 4.96 14.97 -0.43
C ASN A 246 6.14 14.61 0.49
N GLN A 247 5.90 14.52 1.80
CA GLN A 247 6.92 14.13 2.76
C GLN A 247 7.33 12.68 2.56
N GLU A 248 6.37 11.75 2.43
CA GLU A 248 6.63 10.34 2.18
C GLU A 248 7.47 10.14 0.91
N LYS A 249 7.11 10.81 -0.20
CA LYS A 249 7.89 10.76 -1.45
C LYS A 249 9.32 11.25 -1.26
N LYS A 250 9.52 12.30 -0.46
CA LYS A 250 10.86 12.85 -0.18
C LYS A 250 11.71 11.87 0.63
N GLU A 251 11.15 11.33 1.70
CA GLU A 251 11.86 10.38 2.58
C GLU A 251 12.18 9.06 1.84
N LEU A 252 11.22 8.53 1.08
CA LEU A 252 11.41 7.30 0.31
C LEU A 252 12.41 7.46 -0.84
N LYS A 253 12.51 8.65 -1.44
CA LYS A 253 13.54 8.93 -2.45
C LYS A 253 14.95 8.84 -1.86
N ASN A 254 15.14 9.31 -0.63
CA ASN A 254 16.43 9.20 0.06
C ASN A 254 16.75 7.74 0.42
N LEU A 255 15.74 6.94 0.72
CA LEU A 255 15.90 5.51 1.03
C LEU A 255 16.28 4.69 -0.21
N ALA A 256 15.77 5.04 -1.39
CA ALA A 256 16.09 4.35 -2.64
C ALA A 256 17.52 4.61 -3.15
N THR A 257 18.23 5.58 -2.56
CA THR A 257 19.63 5.92 -2.90
C THR A 257 20.67 5.29 -1.97
N VAL A 258 20.23 4.55 -0.93
CA VAL A 258 21.06 3.82 0.05
C VAL A 258 21.07 2.34 -0.28
#